data_AF-A0A9P4J3Q5-F1
#
_entry.id   AF-A0A9P4J3Q5-F1
#
_cell.length_a   1.000
_cell.length_b   1.000
_cell.length_c   1.000
_cell.angle_alpha   90.00
_cell.angle_beta   90.00
_cell.angle_gamma   90.00
#
_symmetry.space_group_name_H-M   'P 1'
#
loop_
_entity.id
_entity.type
_entity.pdbx_description
1 polymer ?
#
loop_
_entity_poly.entity_id
_entity_poly.type
_entity_poly.pdbx_seq_one_letter_code
_entity_poly.pdbx_strand_id
1 'polypeptide(L)'
;MAAAGGAASIITQVQQTGPAPINTLQGSSDEHINLDLRGTRFTLSRDELLTLPEFVLLSLFPNGLLPEGHLNSFHESDIYPVDVCLPKRTSSAFASSRFITCSSTSSSDAIVQVLQNSSVYLSDIIFDSQYDPASLAYMLGFFRDVASTIPGTSHDTLSEASPFSSPDPAERAATIPIEPMAGNPRDMLQDRAGIIVLREDLDFYAIPPRRDIEQLEMMEVKRAAGKALLKQDGIFSGLRKSEEPGTTEQHLIEMLTAGGFNHDDRWGHRAGEPNKAVICSIALARLRTDPKADGGIGVANTNAVGMAQKLLLFWRKPARRCWWEGVDLENVEGVEGRLKVWIRRVWTLEMVC
;
A
#
# COMPACT_ATOMS: atom_id res chain seq x y z
N MET A 1 22.11 -26.24 -49.79
CA MET A 1 20.92 -26.28 -48.91
C MET A 1 21.32 -25.67 -47.57
N ALA A 2 20.75 -24.50 -47.25
CA ALA A 2 20.76 -23.73 -45.97
C ALA A 2 22.14 -23.41 -45.33
N ALA A 3 22.61 -22.15 -45.29
CA ALA A 3 22.16 -21.00 -44.47
C ALA A 3 22.41 -21.21 -42.96
N ALA A 4 22.80 -20.25 -42.13
CA ALA A 4 23.48 -18.96 -42.21
C ALA A 4 23.89 -18.67 -40.75
N GLY A 5 24.97 -17.93 -40.52
CA GLY A 5 25.53 -17.67 -39.19
C GLY A 5 24.51 -17.10 -38.19
N GLY A 6 24.43 -17.74 -37.02
CA GLY A 6 23.79 -17.17 -35.84
C GLY A 6 24.84 -16.42 -35.01
N ALA A 7 24.72 -15.10 -34.96
CA ALA A 7 25.48 -14.26 -34.06
C ALA A 7 25.25 -14.71 -32.61
N ALA A 8 26.33 -15.07 -31.92
CA ALA A 8 26.32 -15.22 -30.47
C ALA A 8 25.97 -13.84 -29.88
N SER A 9 24.71 -13.67 -29.47
CA SER A 9 24.31 -12.52 -28.69
C SER A 9 25.04 -12.58 -27.36
N ILE A 10 25.95 -11.63 -27.14
CA ILE A 10 26.44 -11.27 -25.82
C ILE A 10 25.22 -10.75 -25.05
N ILE A 11 24.54 -11.66 -24.37
CA ILE A 11 23.58 -11.35 -23.32
C ILE A 11 24.37 -11.53 -22.03
N THR A 12 24.61 -10.42 -21.34
CA THR A 12 25.01 -10.42 -19.93
C THR A 12 23.93 -11.14 -19.14
N GLN A 13 24.13 -12.43 -18.88
CA GLN A 13 23.32 -13.18 -17.93
C GLN A 13 23.50 -12.55 -16.55
N VAL A 14 22.50 -11.82 -16.09
CA VAL A 14 22.30 -11.59 -14.66
C VAL A 14 21.59 -12.83 -14.14
N GLN A 15 22.28 -13.57 -13.28
CA GLN A 15 21.68 -14.67 -12.52
C GLN A 15 20.56 -14.07 -11.66
N GLN A 16 19.31 -14.23 -12.10
CA GLN A 16 18.14 -13.97 -11.26
C GLN A 16 18.17 -15.01 -10.14
N THR A 17 18.69 -14.60 -8.98
CA THR A 17 18.40 -15.25 -7.71
C THR A 17 16.88 -15.25 -7.57
N GLY A 18 16.28 -16.45 -7.58
CA GLY A 18 14.83 -16.62 -7.39
C GLY A 18 14.37 -16.04 -6.05
N PRO A 19 13.05 -15.84 -5.88
CA PRO A 19 12.51 -15.39 -4.60
C PRO A 19 12.90 -16.40 -3.51
N ALA A 20 13.59 -15.92 -2.48
CA ALA A 20 13.95 -16.74 -1.32
C ALA A 20 12.66 -17.29 -0.67
N PRO A 21 12.62 -18.57 -0.29
CA PRO A 21 11.45 -19.14 0.36
C PRO A 21 11.25 -18.53 1.76
N ILE A 22 10.08 -17.94 1.99
CA ILE A 22 9.56 -17.53 3.31
C ILE A 22 9.36 -18.78 4.16
N ASN A 23 10.40 -19.37 4.75
CA ASN A 23 10.24 -20.60 5.54
C ASN A 23 11.14 -20.70 6.79
N THR A 24 11.76 -19.61 7.23
CA THR A 24 12.68 -19.64 8.40
C THR A 24 12.11 -19.10 9.71
N LEU A 25 10.80 -18.89 9.80
CA LEU A 25 10.17 -18.35 11.01
C LEU A 25 9.57 -19.46 11.91
N GLN A 26 10.38 -20.33 12.52
CA GLN A 26 9.93 -21.22 13.61
C GLN A 26 10.55 -20.74 14.92
N GLY A 27 10.08 -19.58 15.41
CA GLY A 27 10.43 -18.95 16.68
C GLY A 27 9.16 -18.42 17.36
N SER A 28 9.22 -18.27 18.70
CA SER A 28 8.16 -17.98 19.68
C SER A 28 6.95 -17.18 19.17
N SER A 29 5.73 -17.56 19.60
CA SER A 29 4.46 -16.93 19.19
C SER A 29 4.30 -15.45 19.56
N ASP A 30 5.18 -14.91 20.41
CA ASP A 30 5.05 -13.57 21.00
C ASP A 30 6.13 -12.59 20.52
N GLU A 31 6.76 -12.86 19.37
CA GLU A 31 7.75 -11.95 18.79
C GLU A 31 7.06 -10.70 18.21
N HIS A 32 7.33 -9.55 18.85
CA HIS A 32 6.90 -8.24 18.39
C HIS A 32 8.08 -7.48 17.77
N ILE A 33 7.84 -6.82 16.64
CA ILE A 33 8.82 -5.91 16.01
C ILE A 33 8.41 -4.46 16.26
N ASN A 34 9.35 -3.65 16.75
CA ASN A 34 9.17 -2.22 16.92
C ASN A 34 9.77 -1.49 15.71
N LEU A 35 8.93 -0.81 14.93
CA LEU A 35 9.33 0.00 13.77
C LEU A 35 9.27 1.49 14.11
N ASP A 36 10.21 2.27 13.59
CA ASP A 36 10.16 3.73 13.57
C ASP A 36 10.08 4.22 12.12
N LEU A 37 8.98 4.90 11.81
CA LEU A 37 8.62 5.45 10.50
C LEU A 37 8.38 6.95 10.64
N ARG A 38 9.33 7.76 10.15
CA ARG A 38 9.33 9.22 10.24
C ARG A 38 9.10 9.74 11.67
N GLY A 39 9.65 9.06 12.67
CA GLY A 39 9.48 9.38 14.09
C GLY A 39 8.21 8.80 14.73
N THR A 40 7.37 8.10 13.95
CA THR A 40 6.17 7.43 14.43
C THR A 40 6.50 5.97 14.71
N ARG A 41 6.25 5.53 15.95
CA ARG A 41 6.56 4.17 16.39
C ARG A 41 5.37 3.24 16.19
N PHE A 42 5.64 2.05 15.65
CA PHE A 42 4.69 0.98 15.47
C PHE A 42 5.22 -0.28 16.15
N THR A 43 4.39 -0.95 16.91
CA THR A 43 4.68 -2.31 17.41
C THR A 43 3.75 -3.26 16.68
N LEU A 44 4.35 -4.22 15.99
CA LEU A 44 3.68 -5.21 15.16
C LEU A 44 3.97 -6.60 15.68
N SER A 45 2.93 -7.42 15.83
CA SER A 45 3.16 -8.85 16.02
C SER A 45 3.60 -9.49 14.70
N ARG A 46 4.21 -10.67 14.81
CA ARG A 46 4.52 -11.49 13.64
C ARG A 46 3.31 -11.76 12.74
N ASP A 47 2.14 -12.02 13.33
CA ASP A 47 0.92 -12.26 12.57
C ASP A 47 0.47 -11.01 11.82
N GLU A 48 0.50 -9.84 12.47
CA GLU A 48 0.18 -8.58 11.79
C GLU A 48 1.10 -8.33 10.59
N LEU A 49 2.40 -8.57 10.77
CA LEU A 49 3.40 -8.43 9.71
C LEU A 49 3.14 -9.36 8.52
N LEU A 50 2.70 -10.61 8.78
CA LEU A 50 2.38 -11.59 7.73
C LEU A 50 1.05 -11.30 7.01
N THR A 51 0.16 -10.51 7.61
CA THR A 51 -1.09 -10.06 6.99
C THR A 51 -0.94 -8.78 6.17
N LEU A 52 0.18 -8.06 6.29
CA LEU A 52 0.41 -6.84 5.53
C LEU A 52 0.45 -7.13 4.01
N PRO A 53 -0.13 -6.26 3.17
CA PRO A 53 -0.03 -6.36 1.72
C PRO A 53 1.43 -6.32 1.24
N GLU A 54 1.71 -7.01 0.13
CA GLU A 54 3.06 -7.13 -0.43
C GLU A 54 3.69 -5.76 -0.69
N PHE A 55 2.92 -4.80 -1.21
CA PHE A 55 3.44 -3.46 -1.50
C PHE A 55 3.88 -2.71 -0.24
N VAL A 56 3.25 -2.96 0.91
CA VAL A 56 3.64 -2.36 2.19
C VAL A 56 4.94 -3.01 2.66
N LEU A 57 5.02 -4.34 2.63
CA LEU A 57 6.23 -5.07 3.01
C LEU A 57 7.44 -4.66 2.17
N LEU A 58 7.28 -4.50 0.86
CA LEU A 58 8.34 -4.03 -0.04
C LEU A 58 8.75 -2.57 0.23
N SER A 59 7.82 -1.75 0.72
CA SER A 59 8.11 -0.35 1.08
C SER A 59 8.82 -0.24 2.43
N LEU A 60 8.42 -1.06 3.40
CA LEU A 60 9.01 -1.08 4.75
C LEU A 60 10.34 -1.83 4.79
N PHE A 61 10.50 -2.86 3.97
CA PHE A 61 11.66 -3.75 3.94
C PHE A 61 12.17 -3.94 2.51
N PRO A 62 12.71 -2.88 1.87
CA PRO A 62 13.13 -2.92 0.46
C PRO A 62 14.25 -3.93 0.19
N ASN A 63 15.01 -4.32 1.22
CA ASN A 63 16.08 -5.32 1.14
C ASN A 63 15.67 -6.69 1.72
N GLY A 64 14.37 -6.93 1.91
CA GLY A 64 13.82 -8.12 2.56
C GLY A 64 13.59 -7.93 4.06
N LEU A 65 12.70 -8.78 4.59
CA LEU A 65 12.37 -8.88 6.02
C LEU A 65 13.60 -9.36 6.80
N LEU A 66 14.48 -8.42 7.12
CA LEU A 66 15.67 -8.55 7.98
C LEU A 66 16.86 -9.31 7.33
N PRO A 67 18.12 -8.91 7.60
CA PRO A 67 19.29 -9.69 7.20
C PRO A 67 19.22 -11.10 7.82
N GLU A 68 19.40 -12.13 6.98
CA GLU A 68 19.48 -13.53 7.41
C GLU A 68 20.47 -13.69 8.58
N GLY A 69 19.98 -13.82 9.81
CA GLY A 69 20.82 -14.08 10.98
C GLY A 69 20.51 -13.30 12.26
N HIS A 70 19.63 -12.28 12.24
CA HIS A 70 19.35 -11.48 13.45
C HIS A 70 18.01 -11.76 14.15
N LEU A 71 17.15 -12.65 13.63
CA LEU A 71 15.87 -13.00 14.29
C LEU A 71 16.03 -13.66 15.66
N ASN A 72 17.12 -14.40 15.88
CA ASN A 72 17.38 -15.04 17.18
C ASN A 72 18.09 -14.13 18.19
N SER A 73 18.28 -12.84 17.89
CA SER A 73 18.97 -11.87 18.74
C SER A 73 18.18 -10.57 18.89
N PHE A 74 16.85 -10.62 18.79
CA PHE A 74 16.03 -9.47 19.18
C PHE A 74 15.95 -9.40 20.70
N HIS A 75 16.56 -8.36 21.28
CA HIS A 75 16.10 -7.90 22.58
C HIS A 75 14.80 -7.13 22.34
N GLU A 76 13.79 -7.39 23.17
CA GLU A 76 12.45 -6.76 23.18
C GLU A 76 12.48 -5.20 23.14
N SER A 77 13.65 -4.61 23.41
CA SER A 77 13.92 -3.17 23.41
C SER A 77 14.43 -2.57 22.09
N ASP A 78 14.74 -3.36 21.07
CA ASP A 78 15.34 -2.83 19.84
C ASP A 78 14.28 -2.20 18.92
N ILE A 79 14.51 -0.93 18.54
CA ILE A 79 13.66 -0.18 17.61
C ILE A 79 14.32 -0.21 16.23
N TYR A 80 13.63 -0.76 15.23
CA TYR A 80 14.09 -0.83 13.86
C TYR A 80 13.70 0.45 13.11
N PRO A 81 14.66 1.33 12.77
CA PRO A 81 14.38 2.47 11.90
C PRO A 81 14.14 1.94 10.48
N VAL A 82 12.93 2.13 9.98
CA VAL A 82 12.59 1.83 8.58
C VAL A 82 13.16 2.92 7.65
N ASP A 83 13.38 4.09 8.23
CA ASP A 83 13.95 5.22 7.53
C ASP A 83 15.47 5.12 7.44
N VAL A 84 16.00 5.11 6.21
CA VAL A 84 17.44 5.28 5.98
C VAL A 84 17.77 6.74 6.27
N CYS A 85 18.12 7.03 7.51
CA CYS A 85 18.78 8.27 7.87
C CYS A 85 20.16 8.23 7.20
N LEU A 86 20.45 9.13 6.26
CA LEU A 86 21.83 9.25 5.76
C LEU A 86 22.74 9.46 6.98
N PRO A 87 23.75 8.59 7.21
CA PRO A 87 24.66 8.79 8.32
C PRO A 87 25.25 10.18 8.15
N LYS A 88 25.18 11.00 9.22
CA LYS A 88 25.67 12.39 9.27
C LYS A 88 26.95 12.49 8.45
N ARG A 89 26.84 12.93 7.19
CA ARG A 89 28.00 13.40 6.47
C ARG A 89 28.45 14.59 7.30
N THR A 90 29.66 14.48 7.84
CA THR A 90 30.35 15.56 8.51
C THR A 90 30.09 16.87 7.74
N SER A 91 29.89 17.93 8.50
CA SER A 91 29.19 19.19 8.17
C SER A 91 29.71 20.01 6.97
N SER A 92 30.43 19.41 6.01
CA SER A 92 30.98 20.04 4.81
C SER A 92 30.27 19.67 3.50
N ALA A 93 29.31 18.74 3.51
CA ALA A 93 28.62 18.27 2.28
C ALA A 93 27.22 18.86 2.05
N PHE A 94 26.80 19.90 2.78
CA PHE A 94 25.56 20.65 2.49
C PHE A 94 25.58 21.37 1.12
N ALA A 95 26.70 21.35 0.40
CA ALA A 95 26.85 22.03 -0.88
C ALA A 95 26.28 21.26 -2.10
N SER A 96 25.69 20.06 -1.94
CA SER A 96 25.24 19.28 -3.09
C SER A 96 23.92 18.53 -2.92
N SER A 97 22.95 19.12 -2.20
CA SER A 97 21.54 18.83 -2.47
C SER A 97 20.98 19.98 -3.32
N ARG A 98 20.70 19.71 -4.60
CA ARG A 98 20.29 20.71 -5.60
C ARG A 98 18.83 21.16 -5.46
N PHE A 99 18.26 21.19 -4.25
CA PHE A 99 16.95 21.76 -4.03
C PHE A 99 17.02 22.68 -2.81
N ILE A 100 16.87 23.98 -3.11
CA ILE A 100 17.16 25.18 -2.30
C ILE A 100 18.57 25.73 -2.58
N THR A 101 18.73 26.34 -3.76
CA THR A 101 19.66 27.45 -3.91
C THR A 101 19.10 28.62 -3.12
N CYS A 102 19.37 28.68 -1.81
CA CYS A 102 19.29 29.93 -1.10
C CYS A 102 20.39 30.83 -1.67
N SER A 103 19.98 31.85 -2.44
CA SER A 103 20.76 33.07 -2.55
C SER A 103 21.09 33.54 -1.12
N SER A 104 22.28 34.10 -0.94
CA SER A 104 23.00 34.29 0.33
C SER A 104 22.37 35.26 1.36
N THR A 105 21.06 35.33 1.44
CA THR A 105 20.27 35.98 2.49
C THR A 105 18.91 35.28 2.63
N SER A 106 18.86 34.11 3.28
CA SER A 106 17.58 33.53 3.69
C SER A 106 17.00 34.41 4.80
N SER A 107 15.97 35.20 4.50
CA SER A 107 15.25 35.96 5.53
C SER A 107 14.56 35.00 6.51
N SER A 108 14.40 35.43 7.76
CA SER A 108 13.61 34.69 8.76
C SER A 108 12.23 34.32 8.22
N ASP A 109 11.65 35.20 7.41
CA ASP A 109 10.31 35.04 6.84
C ASP A 109 10.24 33.87 5.85
N ALA A 110 11.30 33.64 5.06
CA ALA A 110 11.36 32.49 4.15
C ALA A 110 11.41 31.15 4.92
N ILE A 111 12.13 31.11 6.05
CA ILE A 111 12.19 29.92 6.91
C ILE A 111 10.84 29.69 7.58
N VAL A 112 10.21 30.74 8.10
CA VAL A 112 8.88 30.67 8.72
C VAL A 112 7.84 30.19 7.71
N GLN A 113 7.88 30.67 6.46
CA GLN A 113 6.98 30.18 5.39
C GLN A 113 7.16 28.69 5.10
N VAL A 114 8.40 28.19 5.08
CA VAL A 114 8.65 26.74 4.90
C VAL A 114 8.15 25.94 6.09
N LEU A 115 8.40 26.41 7.32
CA LEU A 115 7.94 25.72 8.54
C LEU A 115 6.42 25.76 8.72
N GLN A 116 5.74 26.78 8.21
CA GLN A 116 4.28 26.86 8.18
C GLN A 116 3.65 26.02 7.07
N ASN A 117 4.46 25.50 6.14
CA ASN A 117 3.97 24.69 5.05
C ASN A 117 3.77 23.23 5.51
N SER A 118 2.53 22.87 5.82
CA SER A 118 2.17 21.51 6.25
C SER A 118 2.40 20.42 5.18
N SER A 119 2.73 20.79 3.95
CA SER A 119 3.09 19.88 2.86
C SER A 119 4.59 19.65 2.72
N VAL A 120 5.41 20.26 3.59
CA VAL A 120 6.86 20.06 3.63
C VAL A 120 7.20 19.41 4.97
N TYR A 121 7.60 18.13 4.95
CA TYR A 121 8.15 17.50 6.14
C TYR A 121 9.67 17.56 6.08
N LEU A 122 10.27 18.20 7.09
CA LEU A 122 11.73 18.25 7.23
C LEU A 122 12.34 16.84 7.34
N SER A 123 11.56 15.87 7.83
CA SER A 123 11.91 14.45 7.85
C SER A 123 12.23 13.93 6.45
N ASP A 124 11.54 14.35 5.40
CA ASP A 124 11.74 13.84 4.03
C ASP A 124 13.06 14.31 3.40
N ILE A 125 13.71 15.30 4.02
CA ILE A 125 15.05 15.76 3.65
C ILE A 125 16.12 14.86 4.30
N ILE A 126 15.77 14.22 5.41
CA ILE A 126 16.68 13.46 6.30
C ILE A 126 16.50 11.94 6.12
N PHE A 127 15.29 11.51 5.75
CA PHE A 127 14.84 10.13 5.70
C PHE A 127 14.26 9.82 4.31
N ASP A 128 14.77 8.77 3.67
CA ASP A 128 14.30 8.32 2.35
C ASP A 128 13.11 7.33 2.41
N SER A 129 12.55 7.05 3.59
CA SER A 129 11.41 6.13 3.69
C SER A 129 10.21 6.69 2.94
N GLN A 130 9.74 5.90 1.98
CA GLN A 130 8.72 6.31 1.03
C GLN A 130 7.30 6.07 1.54
N TYR A 131 7.12 5.27 2.60
CA TYR A 131 5.78 4.91 3.06
C TYR A 131 5.25 5.90 4.11
N ASP A 132 4.01 6.36 3.93
CA ASP A 132 3.38 7.28 4.86
C ASP A 132 2.97 6.56 6.18
N PRO A 133 3.46 6.97 7.36
CA PRO A 133 3.05 6.39 8.63
C PRO A 133 1.54 6.49 8.89
N ALA A 134 0.86 7.54 8.39
CA ALA A 134 -0.60 7.65 8.55
C ALA A 134 -1.35 6.58 7.74
N SER A 135 -0.82 6.21 6.57
CA SER A 135 -1.34 5.10 5.76
C SER A 135 -1.21 3.77 6.50
N LEU A 136 -0.04 3.51 7.11
CA LEU A 136 0.19 2.29 7.88
C LEU A 136 -0.71 2.23 9.13
N ALA A 137 -0.84 3.34 9.86
CA ALA A 137 -1.71 3.42 11.03
C ALA A 137 -3.17 3.12 10.69
N TYR A 138 -3.68 3.68 9.59
CA TYR A 138 -5.03 3.42 9.09
C TYR A 138 -5.23 1.93 8.76
N MET A 139 -4.28 1.32 8.04
CA MET A 139 -4.33 -0.10 7.69
C MET A 139 -4.34 -1.01 8.92
N LEU A 140 -3.42 -0.78 9.86
CA LEU A 140 -3.33 -1.60 11.08
C LEU A 140 -4.55 -1.45 11.97
N GLY A 141 -5.09 -0.24 12.10
CA GLY A 141 -6.35 -0.02 12.81
C GLY A 141 -7.47 -0.87 12.22
N PHE A 142 -7.63 -0.82 10.89
CA PHE A 142 -8.65 -1.62 10.20
C PHE A 142 -8.44 -3.14 10.41
N PHE A 143 -7.21 -3.64 10.30
CA PHE A 143 -6.91 -5.06 10.49
C PHE A 143 -7.22 -5.54 11.91
N ARG A 144 -6.84 -4.75 12.92
CA ARG A 144 -7.13 -5.03 14.34
C ARG A 144 -8.63 -5.03 14.61
N ASP A 145 -9.35 -4.05 14.06
CA ASP A 145 -10.81 -3.97 14.19
C ASP A 145 -11.47 -5.22 13.58
N VAL A 146 -11.08 -5.61 12.36
CA VAL A 146 -11.60 -6.82 11.71
C VAL A 146 -11.30 -8.06 12.55
N ALA A 147 -10.06 -8.23 13.02
CA ALA A 147 -9.65 -9.36 13.85
C ALA A 147 -10.47 -9.46 15.16
N SER A 148 -10.82 -8.32 15.77
CA SER A 148 -11.64 -8.28 17.00
C SER A 148 -13.09 -8.73 16.80
N THR A 149 -13.60 -8.67 15.56
CA THR A 149 -15.00 -9.00 15.22
C THR A 149 -15.21 -10.46 14.79
N ILE A 150 -14.15 -11.27 14.74
CA ILE A 150 -14.24 -12.69 14.40
C ILE A 150 -14.62 -13.46 15.68
N PRO A 151 -15.83 -14.07 15.76
CA PRO A 151 -16.22 -14.84 16.94
C PRO A 151 -15.32 -16.08 17.04
N GLY A 152 -14.41 -16.12 18.03
CA GLY A 152 -13.56 -17.29 18.25
C GLY A 152 -12.27 -17.13 19.07
N THR A 153 -11.83 -15.92 19.43
CA THR A 153 -10.54 -15.75 20.18
C THR A 153 -10.68 -15.29 21.62
N SER A 154 -11.91 -15.13 22.13
CA SER A 154 -12.15 -14.88 23.55
C SER A 154 -13.19 -15.87 24.10
N HIS A 155 -12.68 -16.93 24.76
CA HIS A 155 -13.21 -17.60 25.97
C HIS A 155 -12.89 -19.11 25.98
N ASP A 156 -12.02 -19.51 26.91
CA ASP A 156 -11.84 -20.84 27.54
C ASP A 156 -12.19 -22.12 26.75
N THR A 157 -11.17 -22.82 26.28
CA THR A 157 -11.14 -24.29 26.23
C THR A 157 -9.80 -24.83 26.74
N LEU A 158 -9.67 -24.88 28.07
CA LEU A 158 -8.99 -26.01 28.68
C LEU A 158 -9.76 -27.27 28.25
N SER A 159 -9.09 -28.20 27.53
CA SER A 159 -9.62 -29.40 26.84
C SER A 159 -10.36 -29.06 25.52
N GLU A 160 -9.96 -29.48 24.31
CA GLU A 160 -9.36 -30.73 23.82
C GLU A 160 -8.50 -30.48 22.56
N ALA A 161 -7.51 -31.38 22.36
CA ALA A 161 -6.83 -31.71 21.10
C ALA A 161 -5.90 -30.63 20.45
N SER A 162 -4.69 -30.53 21.01
CA SER A 162 -3.51 -30.05 20.27
C SER A 162 -3.06 -31.12 19.26
N PRO A 163 -2.89 -30.83 17.94
CA PRO A 163 -2.45 -31.80 16.94
C PRO A 163 -0.98 -32.24 17.08
N PHE A 164 -0.25 -31.74 18.09
CA PHE A 164 1.19 -31.94 18.27
C PHE A 164 1.57 -32.69 19.55
N SER A 165 0.66 -33.50 20.10
CA SER A 165 1.08 -34.49 21.11
C SER A 165 1.95 -35.56 20.44
N SER A 166 3.18 -35.69 20.93
CA SER A 166 4.31 -36.39 20.35
C SER A 166 4.00 -37.83 19.90
N PRO A 167 4.40 -38.27 18.70
CA PRO A 167 4.50 -39.70 18.40
C PRO A 167 5.75 -40.29 19.04
N ASP A 168 5.67 -41.58 19.37
CA ASP A 168 6.71 -42.42 19.93
C ASP A 168 8.09 -42.28 19.22
N PRO A 169 9.22 -42.52 19.92
CA PRO A 169 10.58 -42.33 19.37
C PRO A 169 10.97 -43.25 18.20
N ALA A 170 10.08 -44.15 17.73
CA ALA A 170 10.40 -45.22 16.79
C ALA A 170 10.15 -44.89 15.30
N GLU A 171 9.44 -43.82 14.94
CA GLU A 171 9.08 -43.49 13.55
C GLU A 171 9.84 -42.31 12.94
N ARG A 172 11.08 -42.06 13.39
CA ARG A 172 11.88 -40.89 12.98
C ARG A 172 12.52 -40.96 11.58
N ALA A 173 12.11 -41.88 10.72
CA ALA A 173 12.81 -42.17 9.46
C ALA A 173 11.96 -42.08 8.17
N ALA A 174 10.75 -41.48 8.22
CA ALA A 174 9.98 -41.19 7.01
C ALA A 174 9.99 -39.69 6.71
N THR A 175 10.64 -39.31 5.62
CA THR A 175 10.57 -38.00 4.98
C THR A 175 9.11 -37.69 4.67
N ILE A 176 8.51 -36.72 5.38
CA ILE A 176 7.15 -36.25 5.11
C ILE A 176 7.17 -35.53 3.75
N PRO A 177 6.41 -35.97 2.73
CA PRO A 177 6.26 -35.23 1.50
C PRO A 177 5.52 -33.91 1.79
N ILE A 178 6.09 -32.78 1.40
CA ILE A 178 5.39 -31.49 1.40
C ILE A 178 4.29 -31.59 0.34
N GLU A 179 3.05 -31.80 0.75
CA GLU A 179 1.91 -31.63 -0.14
C GLU A 179 1.79 -30.14 -0.50
N PRO A 180 1.64 -29.79 -1.78
CA PRO A 180 1.37 -28.41 -2.17
C PRO A 180 0.02 -28.02 -1.58
N MET A 181 0.02 -26.94 -0.81
CA MET A 181 -1.13 -26.39 -0.09
C MET A 181 -2.22 -25.91 -1.06
N ALA A 182 -2.97 -26.86 -1.62
CA ALA A 182 -4.08 -26.66 -2.54
C ALA A 182 -5.40 -26.67 -1.76
N GLY A 183 -5.52 -25.79 -0.77
CA GLY A 183 -6.80 -25.53 -0.10
C GLY A 183 -7.72 -24.68 -0.99
N ASN A 184 -9.02 -24.97 -1.00
CA ASN A 184 -10.02 -24.14 -1.65
C ASN A 184 -10.02 -22.75 -0.96
N PRO A 185 -9.86 -21.62 -1.69
CA PRO A 185 -9.83 -20.29 -1.07
C PRO A 185 -11.02 -20.00 -0.16
N ARG A 186 -12.17 -20.61 -0.47
CA ARG A 186 -13.40 -20.48 0.33
C ARG A 186 -13.30 -21.06 1.74
N ASP A 187 -12.46 -22.08 1.96
CA ASP A 187 -12.30 -22.71 3.27
C ASP A 187 -11.31 -21.92 4.13
N MET A 188 -10.33 -21.24 3.51
CA MET A 188 -9.41 -20.33 4.22
C MET A 188 -10.09 -19.04 4.69
N LEU A 189 -11.12 -18.57 3.98
CA LEU A 189 -11.92 -17.41 4.38
C LEU A 189 -12.98 -17.70 5.46
N GLN A 190 -13.20 -18.98 5.82
CA GLN A 190 -14.14 -19.33 6.89
C GLN A 190 -13.55 -19.04 8.27
N ASP A 191 -12.22 -19.19 8.43
CA ASP A 191 -11.51 -18.94 9.70
C ASP A 191 -10.89 -17.54 9.78
N ARG A 192 -10.76 -16.83 8.64
CA ARG A 192 -10.19 -15.47 8.56
C ARG A 192 -11.02 -14.56 7.68
N ALA A 193 -11.31 -13.35 8.16
CA ALA A 193 -12.05 -12.37 7.38
C ALA A 193 -11.16 -11.85 6.24
N GLY A 194 -11.55 -12.13 4.99
CA GLY A 194 -10.88 -11.55 3.82
C GLY A 194 -11.03 -10.02 3.81
N ILE A 195 -9.95 -9.31 3.49
CA ILE A 195 -9.93 -7.85 3.39
C ILE A 195 -9.46 -7.46 1.99
N ILE A 196 -10.26 -6.60 1.34
CA ILE A 196 -9.92 -5.97 0.07
C ILE A 196 -9.10 -4.73 0.38
N VAL A 197 -7.90 -4.64 -0.19
CA VAL A 197 -7.04 -3.45 -0.11
C VAL A 197 -7.00 -2.80 -1.49
N LEU A 198 -7.59 -1.62 -1.59
CA LEU A 198 -7.57 -0.80 -2.80
C LEU A 198 -6.62 0.38 -2.61
N ARG A 199 -5.59 0.44 -3.45
CA ARG A 199 -4.61 1.52 -3.46
C ARG A 199 -4.68 2.30 -4.77
N GLU A 200 -4.58 3.62 -4.69
CA GLU A 200 -4.42 4.53 -5.82
C GLU A 200 -3.08 5.26 -5.74
N ASP A 201 -2.33 5.24 -6.84
CA ASP A 201 -1.31 6.23 -7.15
C ASP A 201 -1.84 7.19 -8.20
N LEU A 202 -1.92 8.47 -7.86
CA LEU A 202 -2.37 9.54 -8.73
C LEU A 202 -1.19 10.47 -9.03
N ASP A 203 -0.55 10.29 -10.20
CA ASP A 203 0.43 11.24 -10.71
C ASP A 203 -0.31 12.38 -11.43
N PHE A 204 0.03 13.64 -11.16
CA PHE A 204 -0.59 14.77 -11.83
C PHE A 204 0.40 15.75 -12.45
N TYR A 205 0.00 16.31 -13.58
CA TYR A 205 0.80 17.19 -14.41
C TYR A 205 0.00 18.47 -14.67
N ALA A 206 0.26 19.50 -13.86
CA ALA A 206 -0.31 20.82 -14.08
C ALA A 206 0.31 21.45 -15.34
N ILE A 207 -0.53 21.91 -16.25
CA ILE A 207 -0.12 22.67 -17.43
C ILE A 207 0.13 24.12 -17.00
N PRO A 208 1.26 24.74 -17.40
CA PRO A 208 1.53 26.15 -17.13
C PRO A 208 0.33 27.04 -17.50
N PRO A 209 -0.22 27.83 -16.55
CA PRO A 209 -1.37 28.70 -16.83
C PRO A 209 -1.00 29.86 -17.76
N ARG A 210 0.28 30.26 -17.76
CA ARG A 210 0.86 31.30 -18.63
C ARG A 210 2.23 30.86 -19.15
N ARG A 211 2.66 31.43 -20.27
CA ARG A 211 3.89 31.02 -20.99
C ARG A 211 5.18 31.37 -20.24
N ASP A 212 5.14 32.45 -19.47
CA ASP A 212 6.27 33.09 -18.81
C ASP A 212 6.29 32.82 -17.30
N ILE A 213 5.71 31.69 -16.86
CA ILE A 213 5.72 31.28 -15.45
C ILE A 213 7.12 30.87 -15.00
N GLU A 214 7.55 31.37 -13.85
CA GLU A 214 8.83 30.97 -13.26
C GLU A 214 8.74 29.62 -12.54
N GLN A 215 9.89 28.99 -12.30
CA GLN A 215 9.93 27.66 -11.68
C GLN A 215 9.34 27.66 -10.26
N LEU A 216 9.60 28.70 -9.47
CA LEU A 216 9.09 28.82 -8.09
C LEU A 216 7.57 28.93 -8.07
N GLU A 217 7.00 29.81 -8.90
CA GLU A 217 5.57 29.96 -9.08
C GLU A 217 4.92 28.68 -9.60
N MET A 218 5.54 27.99 -10.56
CA MET A 218 5.03 26.70 -11.04
C MET A 218 4.99 25.63 -9.94
N MET A 219 5.92 25.66 -8.98
CA MET A 219 5.85 24.77 -7.82
C MET A 219 4.66 25.11 -6.92
N GLU A 220 4.35 26.39 -6.72
CA GLU A 220 3.15 26.82 -5.98
C GLU A 220 1.86 26.38 -6.69
N VAL A 221 1.79 26.55 -8.02
CA VAL A 221 0.67 26.05 -8.82
C VAL A 221 0.49 24.54 -8.68
N LYS A 222 1.58 23.76 -8.73
CA LYS A 222 1.52 22.30 -8.51
C LYS A 222 1.04 21.94 -7.11
N ARG A 223 1.48 22.67 -6.07
CA ARG A 223 1.00 22.46 -4.70
C ARG A 223 -0.48 22.78 -4.57
N ALA A 224 -0.93 23.90 -5.13
CA ALA A 224 -2.33 24.31 -5.14
C ALA A 224 -3.21 23.30 -5.91
N ALA A 225 -2.74 22.79 -7.04
CA ALA A 225 -3.40 21.71 -7.78
C ALA A 225 -3.53 20.43 -6.93
N GLY A 226 -2.46 20.03 -6.25
CA GLY A 226 -2.47 18.90 -5.32
C GLY A 226 -3.52 19.08 -4.21
N LYS A 227 -3.56 20.26 -3.57
CA LYS A 227 -4.60 20.61 -2.56
C LYS A 227 -6.01 20.50 -3.13
N ALA A 228 -6.24 20.91 -4.37
CA ALA A 228 -7.54 20.81 -5.01
C ALA A 228 -7.92 19.35 -5.32
N LEU A 229 -6.97 18.54 -5.81
CA LEU A 229 -7.17 17.12 -6.12
C LEU A 229 -7.38 16.25 -4.87
N LEU A 230 -6.82 16.65 -3.72
CA LEU A 230 -7.08 15.98 -2.44
C LEU A 230 -8.55 16.08 -2.01
N LYS A 231 -9.28 17.11 -2.46
CA LYS A 231 -10.73 17.25 -2.17
C LYS A 231 -11.58 16.22 -2.93
N GLN A 232 -11.05 15.61 -4.00
CA GLN A 232 -11.72 14.52 -4.71
C GLN A 232 -11.52 13.22 -3.93
N ASP A 233 -12.33 13.04 -2.90
CA ASP A 233 -12.12 12.04 -1.86
C ASP A 233 -12.94 10.74 -2.05
N GLY A 234 -13.89 10.72 -2.98
CA GLY A 234 -14.66 9.51 -3.28
C GLY A 234 -13.83 8.46 -4.03
N ILE A 235 -13.92 7.20 -3.63
CA ILE A 235 -13.18 6.08 -4.27
C ILE A 235 -13.49 6.01 -5.76
N PHE A 236 -14.78 6.12 -6.14
CA PHE A 236 -15.21 6.01 -7.54
C PHE A 236 -15.21 7.31 -8.32
N SER A 237 -14.80 8.43 -7.72
CA SER A 237 -14.85 9.76 -8.35
C SER A 237 -14.07 9.83 -9.67
N GLY A 238 -12.92 9.15 -9.76
CA GLY A 238 -12.09 9.11 -10.98
C GLY A 238 -12.53 8.11 -12.06
N LEU A 239 -13.50 7.24 -11.77
CA LEU A 239 -14.01 6.22 -12.70
C LEU A 239 -15.36 6.60 -13.34
N ARG A 240 -16.20 7.37 -12.66
CA ARG A 240 -17.56 7.71 -13.12
C ARG A 240 -17.56 8.87 -14.12
N LYS A 241 -17.13 8.62 -15.35
CA LYS A 241 -17.14 9.64 -16.42
C LYS A 241 -18.29 9.54 -17.40
N SER A 242 -18.91 8.38 -17.49
CA SER A 242 -20.02 8.12 -18.40
C SER A 242 -21.14 7.40 -17.64
N GLU A 243 -22.38 7.85 -17.84
CA GLU A 243 -23.59 7.13 -17.39
C GLU A 243 -23.96 5.98 -18.35
N GLU A 244 -23.15 5.74 -19.38
CA GLU A 244 -23.38 4.66 -20.33
C GLU A 244 -23.30 3.28 -19.63
N PRO A 245 -24.38 2.49 -19.68
CA PRO A 245 -24.39 1.17 -19.05
C PRO A 245 -23.49 0.19 -19.81
N GLY A 246 -22.90 -0.75 -19.08
CA GLY A 246 -22.10 -1.84 -19.68
C GLY A 246 -20.62 -1.53 -19.86
N THR A 247 -20.12 -0.39 -19.40
CA THR A 247 -18.69 -0.08 -19.42
C THR A 247 -17.88 -0.98 -18.46
N THR A 248 -16.58 -1.11 -18.72
CA THR A 248 -15.65 -1.84 -17.84
C THR A 248 -15.49 -1.15 -16.49
N GLU A 249 -15.57 0.19 -16.45
CA GLU A 249 -15.62 1.00 -15.24
C GLU A 249 -16.84 0.64 -14.38
N GLN A 250 -18.02 0.57 -15.00
CA GLN A 250 -19.24 0.20 -14.29
C GLN A 250 -19.16 -1.22 -13.71
N HIS A 251 -18.66 -2.19 -14.48
CA HIS A 251 -18.40 -3.55 -13.98
C HIS A 251 -17.40 -3.60 -12.82
N LEU A 252 -16.36 -2.75 -12.85
CA LEU A 252 -15.39 -2.65 -11.76
C LEU A 252 -16.03 -2.08 -10.49
N ILE A 253 -16.85 -1.05 -10.62
CA ILE A 253 -17.62 -0.48 -9.50
C ILE A 253 -18.56 -1.53 -8.91
N GLU A 254 -19.29 -2.26 -9.76
CA GLU A 254 -20.20 -3.34 -9.33
C GLU A 254 -19.45 -4.48 -8.63
N MET A 255 -18.28 -4.88 -9.14
CA MET A 255 -17.46 -5.90 -8.50
C MET A 255 -16.95 -5.46 -7.12
N LEU A 256 -16.46 -4.22 -7.00
CA LEU A 256 -15.95 -3.68 -5.73
C LEU A 256 -17.06 -3.48 -4.71
N THR A 257 -18.24 -3.05 -5.16
CA THR A 257 -19.40 -2.86 -4.28
C THR A 257 -20.02 -4.19 -3.84
N ALA A 258 -20.08 -5.18 -4.72
CA ALA A 258 -20.41 -6.55 -4.34
C ALA A 258 -19.39 -7.14 -3.35
N GLY A 259 -18.12 -6.74 -3.46
CA GLY A 259 -17.04 -7.17 -2.57
C GLY A 259 -17.09 -6.57 -1.17
N GLY A 260 -17.54 -5.33 -0.99
CA GLY A 260 -17.68 -4.75 0.35
C GLY A 260 -17.65 -3.22 0.43
N PHE A 261 -17.28 -2.53 -0.64
CA PHE A 261 -17.36 -1.07 -0.72
C PHE A 261 -18.80 -0.58 -0.97
N ASN A 262 -19.10 0.67 -0.64
CA ASN A 262 -20.34 1.35 -1.02
C ASN A 262 -20.05 2.45 -2.06
N HIS A 263 -21.08 2.87 -2.80
CA HIS A 263 -20.92 3.82 -3.90
C HIS A 263 -20.42 5.21 -3.49
N ASP A 264 -20.66 5.59 -2.25
CA ASP A 264 -20.32 6.85 -1.60
C ASP A 264 -19.09 6.75 -0.69
N ASP A 265 -18.43 5.58 -0.63
CA ASP A 265 -17.21 5.39 0.14
C ASP A 265 -16.11 6.36 -0.32
N ARG A 266 -15.35 6.81 0.68
CA ARG A 266 -14.20 7.71 0.54
C ARG A 266 -12.91 6.96 0.76
N TRP A 267 -11.80 7.53 0.30
CA TRP A 267 -10.49 7.01 0.64
C TRP A 267 -10.28 7.11 2.16
N GLY A 268 -9.92 5.99 2.80
CA GLY A 268 -9.70 6.00 4.24
C GLY A 268 -8.38 6.68 4.64
N HIS A 269 -7.41 6.68 3.72
CA HIS A 269 -6.27 7.59 3.77
C HIS A 269 -5.95 8.11 2.36
N ARG A 270 -5.70 9.41 2.25
CA ARG A 270 -5.39 10.12 1.00
C ARG A 270 -4.46 11.29 1.29
N ALA A 271 -3.23 11.21 0.80
CA ALA A 271 -2.20 12.21 1.07
C ALA A 271 -1.34 12.48 -0.16
N GLY A 272 -0.84 13.73 -0.25
CA GLY A 272 0.16 14.09 -1.24
C GLY A 272 1.54 13.59 -0.81
N GLU A 273 2.29 13.02 -1.75
CA GLU A 273 3.68 12.65 -1.52
C GLU A 273 4.55 13.92 -1.44
N PRO A 274 5.37 14.07 -0.38
CA PRO A 274 6.22 15.23 -0.25
C PRO A 274 7.20 15.37 -1.41
N ASN A 275 7.39 16.60 -1.88
CA ASN A 275 8.25 16.94 -3.01
C ASN A 275 7.92 16.23 -4.34
N LYS A 276 6.75 15.58 -4.45
CA LYS A 276 6.28 14.92 -5.67
C LYS A 276 4.91 15.47 -6.07
N ALA A 277 4.59 15.39 -7.36
CA ALA A 277 3.25 15.68 -7.87
C ALA A 277 2.42 14.39 -7.90
N VAL A 278 2.33 13.73 -6.74
CA VAL A 278 1.69 12.43 -6.57
C VAL A 278 0.77 12.47 -5.36
N ILE A 279 -0.41 11.86 -5.48
CA ILE A 279 -1.31 11.58 -4.36
C ILE A 279 -1.40 10.07 -4.21
N CYS A 280 -1.07 9.57 -3.03
CA CYS A 280 -1.26 8.18 -2.64
C CYS A 280 -2.60 8.07 -1.90
N SER A 281 -3.37 7.02 -2.17
CA SER A 281 -4.60 6.75 -1.42
C SER A 281 -4.80 5.28 -1.18
N ILE A 282 -5.48 4.97 -0.08
CA ILE A 282 -5.80 3.62 0.31
C ILE A 282 -7.20 3.56 0.93
N ALA A 283 -7.92 2.50 0.60
CA ALA A 283 -9.20 2.16 1.19
C ALA A 283 -9.25 0.64 1.44
N LEU A 284 -9.86 0.25 2.56
CA LEU A 284 -10.02 -1.14 2.94
C LEU A 284 -11.50 -1.47 3.10
N ALA A 285 -11.87 -2.68 2.72
CA ALA A 285 -13.20 -3.23 2.95
C ALA A 285 -13.12 -4.68 3.38
N ARG A 286 -13.94 -5.07 4.36
CA ARG A 286 -14.13 -6.49 4.69
C ARG A 286 -14.91 -7.15 3.55
N LEU A 287 -14.40 -8.26 3.05
CA LEU A 287 -15.02 -9.02 1.97
C LEU A 287 -16.37 -9.57 2.42
N ARG A 288 -17.43 -9.23 1.70
CA ARG A 288 -18.78 -9.76 1.91
C ARG A 288 -18.93 -11.02 1.05
N THR A 289 -18.80 -12.20 1.67
CA THR A 289 -18.99 -13.50 0.99
C THR A 289 -20.38 -14.08 1.17
N ASP A 290 -21.13 -13.62 2.19
CA ASP A 290 -22.41 -14.22 2.56
C ASP A 290 -23.62 -13.43 2.05
N PRO A 291 -24.57 -14.07 1.34
CA PRO A 291 -25.82 -13.45 0.90
C PRO A 291 -26.79 -13.11 2.05
N LYS A 292 -26.44 -13.45 3.30
CA LYS A 292 -27.33 -13.44 4.47
C LYS A 292 -26.84 -12.56 5.62
N ALA A 293 -25.67 -11.94 5.48
CA ALA A 293 -25.03 -11.13 6.52
C ALA A 293 -25.64 -9.73 6.69
N ASP A 294 -26.50 -9.29 5.76
CA ASP A 294 -27.26 -8.06 5.91
C ASP A 294 -28.68 -8.39 6.38
N GLY A 295 -29.00 -8.01 7.62
CA GLY A 295 -30.25 -8.35 8.33
C GLY A 295 -31.51 -7.67 7.79
N GLY A 296 -31.70 -7.59 6.48
CA GLY A 296 -32.78 -6.85 5.84
C GLY A 296 -33.37 -7.59 4.64
N ILE A 297 -34.70 -7.53 4.54
CA ILE A 297 -35.55 -8.11 3.49
C ILE A 297 -35.05 -7.68 2.10
N GLY A 298 -34.31 -8.55 1.43
CA GLY A 298 -33.83 -8.31 0.07
C GLY A 298 -33.43 -9.62 -0.59
N VAL A 299 -33.98 -9.89 -1.77
CA VAL A 299 -33.59 -11.03 -2.61
C VAL A 299 -32.08 -10.96 -2.81
N ALA A 300 -31.34 -11.91 -2.21
CA ALA A 300 -29.92 -12.05 -2.43
C ALA A 300 -29.68 -12.18 -3.94
N ASN A 301 -29.08 -11.15 -4.54
CA ASN A 301 -28.79 -11.17 -5.96
C ASN A 301 -27.64 -12.16 -6.18
N THR A 302 -27.95 -13.38 -6.62
CA THR A 302 -26.97 -14.46 -6.89
C THR A 302 -25.80 -13.97 -7.75
N ASN A 303 -26.04 -12.96 -8.59
CA ASN A 303 -25.02 -12.30 -9.40
C ASN A 303 -23.99 -11.52 -8.57
N ALA A 304 -24.39 -10.86 -7.48
CA ALA A 304 -23.47 -10.12 -6.60
C ALA A 304 -22.50 -11.06 -5.89
N VAL A 305 -22.98 -12.20 -5.39
CA VAL A 305 -22.14 -13.24 -4.78
C VAL A 305 -21.15 -13.82 -5.80
N GLY A 306 -21.59 -14.01 -7.05
CA GLY A 306 -20.72 -14.43 -8.16
C GLY A 306 -19.66 -13.38 -8.52
N MET A 307 -19.98 -12.08 -8.43
CA MET A 307 -19.02 -10.99 -8.65
C MET A 307 -18.01 -10.86 -7.52
N ALA A 308 -18.44 -10.95 -6.25
CA ALA A 308 -17.53 -10.94 -5.10
C ALA A 308 -16.53 -12.10 -5.15
N GLN A 309 -16.97 -13.29 -5.59
CA GLN A 309 -16.07 -14.43 -5.81
C GLN A 309 -14.99 -14.17 -6.86
N LYS A 310 -15.25 -13.34 -7.88
CA LYS A 310 -14.21 -12.98 -8.87
C LYS A 310 -13.05 -12.25 -8.21
N LEU A 311 -13.28 -11.54 -7.09
CA LEU A 311 -12.20 -10.88 -6.39
C LEU A 311 -11.23 -11.86 -5.73
N LEU A 312 -11.66 -13.09 -5.42
CA LEU A 312 -10.76 -14.14 -4.92
C LEU A 312 -9.71 -14.56 -5.97
N LEU A 313 -9.92 -14.26 -7.25
CA LEU A 313 -8.89 -14.48 -8.28
C LEU A 313 -7.66 -13.59 -8.07
N PHE A 314 -7.80 -12.50 -7.31
CA PHE A 314 -6.71 -11.57 -6.98
C PHE A 314 -6.04 -11.91 -5.65
N TRP A 315 -6.41 -13.05 -5.04
CA TRP A 315 -5.72 -13.59 -3.88
C TRP A 315 -4.24 -13.82 -4.18
N ARG A 316 -3.35 -13.11 -3.49
CA ARG A 316 -1.88 -13.15 -3.70
C ARG A 316 -1.44 -12.84 -5.14
N LYS A 317 -2.31 -12.21 -5.94
CA LYS A 317 -2.05 -11.77 -7.32
C LYS A 317 -2.66 -10.38 -7.50
N PRO A 318 -1.92 -9.31 -7.16
CA PRO A 318 -2.48 -7.96 -7.20
C PRO A 318 -2.93 -7.61 -8.62
N ALA A 319 -4.15 -7.12 -8.74
CA ALA A 319 -4.68 -6.59 -9.99
C ALA A 319 -4.26 -5.14 -10.15
N ARG A 320 -3.87 -4.74 -11.36
CA ARG A 320 -3.47 -3.35 -11.65
C ARG A 320 -4.24 -2.80 -12.84
N ARG A 321 -4.75 -1.58 -12.71
CA ARG A 321 -5.38 -0.82 -13.78
C ARG A 321 -4.77 0.57 -13.86
N CYS A 322 -4.28 0.97 -15.03
CA CYS A 322 -3.69 2.29 -15.26
C CYS A 322 -4.48 3.02 -16.35
N TRP A 323 -4.77 4.31 -16.16
CA TRP A 323 -5.41 5.15 -17.17
C TRP A 323 -5.04 6.62 -17.02
N TRP A 324 -5.36 7.39 -18.05
CA TRP A 324 -5.12 8.83 -18.09
C TRP A 324 -6.44 9.62 -18.14
N GLU A 325 -6.39 10.83 -17.64
CA GLU A 325 -7.52 11.76 -17.58
C GLU A 325 -7.04 13.20 -17.70
N GLY A 326 -7.77 14.02 -18.45
CA GLY A 326 -7.63 15.48 -18.39
C GLY A 326 -8.72 16.05 -17.48
N VAL A 327 -8.34 16.90 -16.53
CA VAL A 327 -9.25 17.61 -15.63
C VAL A 327 -8.99 19.10 -15.71
N ASP A 328 -10.06 19.88 -15.76
CA ASP A 328 -10.03 21.32 -15.57
C ASP A 328 -10.37 21.63 -14.11
N LEU A 329 -9.38 22.07 -13.34
CA LEU A 329 -9.58 22.47 -11.95
C LEU A 329 -10.03 23.94 -11.87
N GLU A 330 -11.06 24.19 -11.07
CA GLU A 330 -11.57 25.53 -10.80
C GLU A 330 -11.15 25.99 -9.40
N ASN A 331 -11.05 27.30 -9.19
CA ASN A 331 -10.71 27.92 -7.90
C ASN A 331 -9.37 27.43 -7.31
N VAL A 332 -8.35 27.27 -8.15
CA VAL A 332 -7.00 26.91 -7.71
C VAL A 332 -6.28 28.15 -7.19
N GLU A 333 -5.76 28.07 -5.96
CA GLU A 333 -4.99 29.13 -5.31
C GLU A 333 -3.83 29.60 -6.21
N GLY A 334 -3.72 30.91 -6.46
CA GLY A 334 -2.66 31.49 -7.29
C GLY A 334 -2.84 31.33 -8.80
N VAL A 335 -3.97 30.78 -9.27
CA VAL A 335 -4.27 30.64 -10.72
C VAL A 335 -5.53 31.43 -11.08
N GLU A 336 -5.42 32.29 -12.08
CA GLU A 336 -6.58 32.96 -12.68
C GLU A 336 -7.32 32.02 -13.62
N GLY A 337 -8.58 31.71 -13.32
CA GLY A 337 -9.44 30.87 -14.16
C GLY A 337 -9.23 29.37 -13.94
N ARG A 338 -9.24 28.60 -15.04
CA ARG A 338 -9.16 27.13 -15.00
C ARG A 338 -7.72 26.66 -15.14
N LEU A 339 -7.30 25.76 -14.25
CA LEU A 339 -6.03 25.07 -14.37
C LEU A 339 -6.22 23.72 -15.05
N LYS A 340 -5.60 23.55 -16.21
CA LYS A 340 -5.56 22.26 -16.92
C LYS A 340 -4.59 21.32 -16.23
N VAL A 341 -5.04 20.13 -15.87
CA VAL A 341 -4.23 19.09 -15.23
C VAL A 341 -4.43 17.76 -15.93
N TRP A 342 -3.34 17.10 -16.30
CA TRP A 342 -3.36 15.70 -16.69
C TRP A 342 -3.10 14.82 -15.50
N ILE A 343 -3.89 13.76 -15.36
CA ILE A 343 -3.79 12.80 -14.27
C ILE A 343 -3.53 11.43 -14.88
N ARG A 344 -2.53 10.73 -14.33
CA ARG A 344 -2.35 9.29 -14.50
C ARG A 344 -2.77 8.62 -13.20
N ARG A 345 -3.78 7.77 -13.26
CA ARG A 345 -4.22 6.97 -12.11
C ARG A 345 -3.76 5.53 -12.29
N VAL A 346 -3.21 4.96 -11.23
CA VAL A 346 -2.91 3.54 -11.13
C VAL A 346 -3.64 3.00 -9.92
N TRP A 347 -4.58 2.10 -10.16
CA TRP A 347 -5.21 1.32 -9.10
C TRP A 347 -4.52 -0.02 -8.96
N THR A 348 -4.22 -0.37 -7.72
CA THR A 348 -3.77 -1.70 -7.32
C THR A 348 -4.79 -2.27 -6.34
N LEU A 349 -5.31 -3.46 -6.66
CA LEU A 349 -6.18 -4.21 -5.78
C LEU A 349 -5.47 -5.46 -5.29
N GLU A 350 -5.43 -5.63 -3.98
CA GLU A 350 -4.87 -6.80 -3.30
C GLU A 350 -5.89 -7.36 -2.30
N MET A 351 -5.77 -8.65 -2.01
CA MET A 351 -6.61 -9.37 -1.05
C MET A 351 -5.71 -9.98 0.02
N VAL A 352 -6.05 -9.75 1.29
CA VAL A 352 -5.35 -10.27 2.48
C VAL A 352 -6.33 -10.94 3.44
N CYS A 353 -5.86 -11.80 4.36
CA CYS A 353 -6.69 -12.47 5.40
C CYS A 353 -5.93 -12.66 6.71
#